data_AF-A0A7L4GCG0-F1
#
_entry.id   AF-A0A7L4GCG0-F1
#
_cell.length_a   1.000
_cell.length_b   1.000
_cell.length_c   1.000
_cell.angle_alpha   90.00
_cell.angle_beta   90.00
_cell.angle_gamma   90.00
#
_symmetry.space_group_name_H-M   'P 1'
#
loop_
_entity.id
_entity.type
_entity.pdbx_description
1 polymer ?
#
loop_
_entity_poly.entity_id
_entity_poly.type
_entity_poly.pdbx_seq_one_letter_code
_entity_poly.pdbx_strand_id
1 'polypeptide(L)'
;SNQGWLCIPKRSTQPLVNARTIFTDAGKRSRKAAVTWKEEGEWSHKILDACPEDSLQTLELLAVVWAMTTWLHEPVNVITDSLYVANVTSRIEDAEIKE
;
A
#
# COMPACT_ATOMS: atom_id res chain seq x y z
N SER A 1 10.17 -32.11 -14.01
CA SER A 1 10.94 -31.36 -13.00
C SER A 1 10.51 -29.90 -13.06
N ASN A 2 9.39 -29.54 -12.43
CA ASN A 2 8.91 -28.15 -12.45
C ASN A 2 9.34 -27.48 -11.15
N GLN A 3 10.23 -26.49 -11.30
CA GLN A 3 10.83 -25.69 -10.25
C GLN A 3 9.75 -24.87 -9.54
N GLY A 4 9.19 -25.39 -8.45
CA GLY A 4 8.27 -24.70 -7.55
C GLY A 4 8.95 -23.83 -6.49
N TRP A 5 10.21 -23.44 -6.68
CA TRP A 5 11.06 -22.84 -5.64
C TRP A 5 11.57 -21.43 -5.97
N LEU A 6 11.08 -20.78 -7.02
CA LEU A 6 11.35 -19.37 -7.21
C LEU A 6 10.44 -18.58 -6.26
N CYS A 7 10.97 -18.20 -5.10
CA CYS A 7 10.39 -17.14 -4.28
C CYS A 7 10.28 -15.90 -5.16
N ILE A 8 9.09 -15.66 -5.71
CA ILE A 8 8.82 -14.42 -6.43
C ILE A 8 8.88 -13.31 -5.36
N PRO A 9 9.78 -12.32 -5.50
CA PRO A 9 9.83 -11.22 -4.55
C PRO A 9 8.46 -10.53 -4.52
N LYS A 10 7.94 -10.24 -3.32
CA LYS A 10 6.61 -9.62 -3.15
C LYS A 10 6.62 -8.15 -3.59
N ARG A 11 7.81 -7.57 -3.78
CA ARG A 11 8.04 -6.23 -4.33
C ARG A 11 8.65 -6.25 -5.72
N SER A 12 8.10 -5.43 -6.62
CA SER A 12 8.68 -5.14 -7.94
C SER A 12 9.43 -3.80 -7.95
N THR A 13 10.53 -3.72 -8.71
CA THR A 13 11.26 -2.47 -8.96
C THR A 13 10.65 -1.63 -10.09
N GLN A 14 9.67 -2.18 -10.80
CA GLN A 14 8.92 -1.50 -11.86
C GLN A 14 7.41 -1.60 -11.58
N PRO A 15 6.60 -0.63 -12.04
CA PRO A 15 5.15 -0.73 -11.94
C PRO A 15 4.62 -2.02 -12.57
N LEU A 16 3.71 -2.70 -11.87
CA LEU A 16 3.10 -3.93 -12.34
C LEU A 16 2.11 -3.64 -13.49
N VAL A 17 2.25 -4.39 -14.58
CA VAL A 17 1.34 -4.30 -15.74
C VAL A 17 0.01 -4.97 -15.40
N ASN A 18 -1.11 -4.36 -15.80
CA ASN A 18 -2.47 -4.84 -15.54
C ASN A 18 -2.84 -4.98 -14.04
N ALA A 19 -2.09 -4.33 -13.15
CA ALA A 19 -2.39 -4.27 -11.73
C ALA A 19 -3.14 -2.97 -11.39
N ARG A 20 -4.01 -3.03 -10.38
CA ARG A 20 -4.74 -1.85 -9.89
C ARG A 20 -3.74 -0.85 -9.30
N THR A 21 -3.91 0.42 -9.65
CA THR A 21 -3.12 1.52 -9.07
C THR A 21 -3.94 2.23 -8.01
N ILE A 22 -3.37 2.34 -6.82
CA ILE A 22 -4.01 2.86 -5.62
C ILE A 22 -3.17 4.02 -5.11
N PHE A 23 -3.79 5.18 -4.93
CA PHE A 23 -3.15 6.37 -4.38
C PHE A 23 -3.56 6.52 -2.92
N THR A 24 -2.60 6.86 -2.07
CA THR A 24 -2.78 7.02 -0.61
C THR A 24 -2.28 8.38 -0.18
N ASP A 25 -2.97 8.99 0.78
CA ASP A 25 -2.62 10.27 1.40
C ASP A 25 -3.24 10.31 2.81
N ALA A 26 -2.65 11.06 3.74
CA ALA A 26 -3.26 11.39 5.01
C ALA A 26 -3.10 12.87 5.39
N GLY A 27 -4.17 13.42 5.96
CA GLY A 27 -4.18 14.80 6.43
C GLY A 27 -4.16 14.87 7.96
N LYS A 28 -3.09 15.46 8.52
CA LYS A 28 -3.01 15.70 9.98
C LYS A 28 -4.11 16.63 10.49
N ARG A 29 -4.43 17.69 9.72
CA ARG A 29 -5.47 18.67 10.10
C ARG A 29 -6.88 18.10 9.93
N SER A 30 -7.11 17.33 8.87
CA SER A 30 -8.40 16.68 8.61
C SER A 30 -8.62 15.45 9.49
N ARG A 31 -7.55 14.89 10.09
CA ARG A 31 -7.56 13.65 10.89
C ARG A 31 -8.16 12.49 10.10
N LYS A 32 -7.77 12.39 8.83
CA LYS A 32 -8.30 11.41 7.88
C LYS A 32 -7.18 10.88 7.00
N ALA A 33 -7.26 9.60 6.69
CA ALA A 33 -6.54 8.98 5.59
C ALA A 33 -7.49 8.80 4.40
N ALA A 34 -6.96 8.94 3.20
CA ALA A 34 -7.67 8.77 1.95
C ALA A 34 -6.98 7.72 1.10
N VAL A 35 -7.78 6.88 0.47
CA VAL A 35 -7.33 5.89 -0.51
C VAL A 35 -8.18 6.06 -1.75
N THR A 36 -7.57 6.22 -2.92
CA THR A 36 -8.30 6.38 -4.19
C THR A 36 -7.77 5.41 -5.23
N TRP A 37 -8.66 4.86 -6.04
CA TRP A 37 -8.32 3.92 -7.11
C TRP A 37 -9.29 4.07 -8.26
N LYS A 38 -8.91 3.52 -9.42
CA LYS A 38 -9.76 3.45 -10.60
C LYS A 38 -10.34 2.05 -10.75
N GLU A 39 -11.64 1.95 -10.96
CA GLU A 39 -12.38 0.70 -11.13
C GLU A 39 -13.29 0.84 -12.35
N GLU A 40 -13.12 -0.04 -13.34
CA GLU A 40 -13.92 -0.05 -14.58
C GLU A 40 -14.00 1.29 -15.33
N GLY A 41 -13.00 2.17 -15.16
CA GLY A 41 -12.99 3.49 -15.80
C GLY A 41 -13.42 4.63 -14.87
N GLU A 42 -14.02 4.33 -13.73
CA GLU A 42 -14.53 5.30 -12.76
C GLU A 42 -13.63 5.43 -11.53
N TRP A 43 -13.65 6.61 -10.91
CA TRP A 43 -12.87 6.88 -9.70
C TRP A 43 -13.64 6.47 -8.45
N SER A 44 -13.00 5.63 -7.64
CA SER A 44 -13.47 5.22 -6.32
C SER A 44 -12.55 5.77 -5.23
N HIS A 45 -13.10 5.96 -4.03
CA HIS A 45 -12.35 6.41 -2.88
C HIS A 45 -12.84 5.80 -1.57
N LYS A 46 -11.94 5.72 -0.61
CA LYS A 46 -12.21 5.35 0.78
C LYS A 46 -11.59 6.42 1.68
N ILE A 47 -12.38 6.90 2.63
CA ILE A 47 -11.91 7.72 3.75
C ILE A 47 -11.84 6.85 4.99
N LEU A 48 -10.73 6.96 5.73
CA LEU A 48 -10.47 6.30 6.99
C LEU A 48 -10.34 7.39 8.06
N ASP A 49 -11.09 7.25 9.14
CA ASP A 49 -11.09 8.21 10.25
C ASP A 49 -9.96 7.89 11.24
N ALA A 50 -9.31 8.93 11.73
CA ALA A 50 -8.27 8.83 12.75
C ALA A 50 -8.86 8.81 14.17
N CYS A 51 -8.23 8.06 15.06
CA CYS A 51 -8.35 8.23 16.49
C CYS A 51 -7.57 9.48 16.95
N PRO A 52 -7.95 10.13 18.07
CA PRO A 52 -7.22 11.28 18.60
C PRO A 52 -5.74 11.03 18.88
N GLU A 53 -5.37 9.78 19.15
CA GLU A 53 -4.03 9.32 19.46
C GLU A 53 -3.18 9.05 18.21
N ASP A 54 -3.79 9.02 17.03
CA ASP A 54 -3.09 8.71 15.78
C ASP A 54 -2.22 9.89 15.32
N SER A 55 -0.95 9.58 15.06
CA SER A 55 -0.03 10.47 14.37
C SER A 55 -0.29 10.49 12.85
N LEU A 56 0.26 11.48 12.15
CA LEU A 56 0.23 11.51 10.69
C LEU A 56 0.86 10.25 10.09
N GLN A 57 2.01 9.80 10.62
CA GLN A 57 2.72 8.62 10.11
C GLN A 57 1.90 7.33 10.25
N THR A 58 1.15 7.19 11.34
CA THR A 58 0.23 6.06 11.55
C THR A 58 -0.95 6.12 10.59
N LEU A 59 -1.45 7.30 10.24
CA LEU A 59 -2.54 7.44 9.26
C LEU A 59 -2.09 7.14 7.84
N GLU A 60 -0.91 7.61 7.44
CA GLU A 60 -0.28 7.23 6.16
C GLU A 60 -0.13 5.71 6.07
N LEU A 61 0.37 5.08 7.13
CA LEU A 61 0.53 3.63 7.18
C LEU A 61 -0.83 2.91 7.14
N LEU A 62 -1.83 3.43 7.85
CA LEU A 62 -3.19 2.89 7.85
C LEU A 62 -3.79 2.88 6.43
N ALA A 63 -3.60 3.96 5.65
CA ALA A 63 -4.06 4.04 4.26
C ALA A 63 -3.46 2.92 3.40
N VAL A 64 -2.15 2.70 3.52
CA VAL A 64 -1.42 1.66 2.77
C VAL A 64 -1.78 0.25 3.24
N VAL A 65 -1.92 0.02 4.54
CA VAL A 65 -2.37 -1.28 5.09
C VAL A 65 -3.80 -1.58 4.62
N TRP A 66 -4.69 -0.59 4.64
CA TRP A 66 -6.05 -0.77 4.12
C TRP A 66 -6.04 -1.14 2.64
N ALA A 67 -5.23 -0.44 1.83
CA ALA A 67 -5.07 -0.77 0.42
C ALA A 67 -4.57 -2.21 0.21
N MET A 68 -3.49 -2.61 0.88
CA MET A 68 -2.94 -3.96 0.73
C MET A 68 -3.89 -5.06 1.23
N THR A 69 -4.62 -4.83 2.31
CA THR A 69 -5.58 -5.81 2.86
C THR A 69 -6.86 -5.93 2.04
N THR A 70 -7.30 -4.85 1.39
CA THR A 70 -8.48 -4.87 0.50
C THR A 70 -8.24 -5.77 -0.72
N TRP A 71 -7.00 -5.79 -1.23
CA TRP A 71 -6.60 -6.58 -2.40
C TRP A 71 -5.50 -7.58 -2.05
N LEU A 72 -5.63 -8.28 -0.92
CA LEU A 72 -4.60 -9.17 -0.37
C LEU A 72 -4.13 -10.27 -1.34
N HIS A 73 -5.01 -10.71 -2.24
CA HIS A 73 -4.74 -11.79 -3.20
C HIS A 73 -4.52 -11.30 -4.63
N GLU A 74 -4.43 -9.98 -4.85
CA GLU A 74 -4.23 -9.37 -6.16
C GLU A 74 -2.93 -8.53 -6.17
N PRO A 75 -2.19 -8.51 -7.29
CA PRO A 75 -1.09 -7.58 -7.45
C PRO A 75 -1.63 -6.13 -7.50
N VAL A 76 -1.02 -5.24 -6.73
CA VAL A 76 -1.37 -3.81 -6.70
C VAL A 76 -0.14 -2.92 -6.80
N ASN A 77 -0.32 -1.75 -7.42
CA ASN A 77 0.63 -0.65 -7.39
C ASN A 77 0.13 0.38 -6.36
N VAL A 78 0.77 0.46 -5.19
CA VAL A 78 0.45 1.48 -4.19
C VAL A 78 1.37 2.69 -4.39
N ILE A 79 0.77 3.85 -4.54
CA ILE A 79 1.43 5.15 -4.65
C ILE A 79 1.19 5.91 -3.36
N THR A 80 2.29 6.26 -2.68
CA THR A 80 2.29 7.05 -1.45
C THR A 80 3.34 8.16 -1.58
N ASP A 81 3.03 9.33 -1.06
CA ASP A 81 3.98 10.44 -0.88
C ASP A 81 4.69 10.39 0.48
N SER A 82 4.30 9.46 1.35
CA SER A 82 4.93 9.23 2.64
C SER A 82 6.23 8.43 2.50
N LEU A 83 7.36 9.15 2.55
CA LEU A 83 8.69 8.52 2.60
C LEU A 83 8.86 7.58 3.81
N TYR A 84 8.16 7.88 4.91
CA TYR A 84 8.13 7.01 6.09
C TYR A 84 7.55 5.63 5.72
N VAL A 85 6.35 5.60 5.12
CA VAL A 85 5.68 4.34 4.76
C VAL A 85 6.46 3.61 3.67
N ALA A 86 6.95 4.31 2.65
CA ALA A 86 7.77 3.70 1.60
C ALA A 86 9.00 2.97 2.17
N ASN A 87 9.69 3.58 3.14
CA ASN A 87 10.83 2.97 3.81
C ASN A 87 10.45 1.80 4.72
N VAL A 88 9.35 1.90 5.47
CA VAL A 88 8.83 0.80 6.31
C VAL A 88 8.53 -0.42 5.43
N THR A 89 7.78 -0.23 4.34
CA THR A 89 7.42 -1.32 3.41
C THR A 89 8.65 -1.94 2.76
N SER A 90 9.62 -1.13 2.33
CA SER A 90 10.89 -1.64 1.79
C SER A 90 11.62 -2.54 2.78
N ARG A 91 11.73 -2.09 4.03
CA ARG A 91 12.49 -2.82 5.06
C ARG A 91 11.80 -4.10 5.50
N ILE A 92 10.46 -4.14 5.52
CA ILE A 92 9.71 -5.36 5.83
C ILE A 92 10.02 -6.42 4.78
N GLU A 93 9.98 -6.06 3.50
CA GLU A 93 10.32 -6.99 2.42
C GLU A 93 11.78 -7.44 2.50
N ASP A 94 12.72 -6.51 2.71
CA ASP A 94 14.15 -6.86 2.82
C ASP A 94 14.45 -7.70 4.07
N ALA A 95 13.66 -7.55 5.15
CA ALA A 95 13.79 -8.31 6.39
C ALA A 95 13.20 -9.72 6.29
N GLU A 96 12.10 -9.91 5.55
CA GLU A 96 11.54 -11.24 5.27
C GLU A 96 12.44 -12.08 4.33
N ILE A 97 13.33 -11.45 3.56
CA ILE A 97 14.27 -12.16 2.64
C ILE A 97 15.47 -12.83 3.38
N LYS A 98 15.45 -12.89 4.72
CA LYS A 98 16.41 -13.69 5.51
C LYS A 98 15.81 -15.01 5.99
N GLU A 99 15.46 -15.90 5.07
CA GLU A 99 15.31 -17.35 5.34
C GLU A 99 15.95 -18.17 4.23
#